data_AF-A0A6G0Y0W5-F1
#
_entry.id   AF-A0A6G0Y0W5-F1
#
_cell.length_a   1.000
_cell.length_b   1.000
_cell.length_c   1.000
_cell.angle_alpha   90.00
_cell.angle_beta   90.00
_cell.angle_gamma   90.00
#
_symmetry.space_group_name_H-M   'P 1'
#
loop_
_entity.id
_entity.type
_entity.pdbx_description
1 polymer ?
#
loop_
_entity_poly.entity_id
_entity_poly.type
_entity_poly.pdbx_seq_one_letter_code
_entity_poly.pdbx_strand_id
1 'polypeptide(L)'
;MILKVDSYAWMVNSLTDPKTKYIIEKINLPCSVLRCEYCKICVHIFKCSCMDNIIYLNICKHIHAIVKVDVLKIQPSSNRNLKNTETNITELYKEINNKMEAMLGMYNRTTLSIENQHDILKHCDKILTIISKETNKSTDSVTTKTTIVKHIEKQIRFYSNNKRKPNINIPTPFFT
;
A
#
# COMPACT_ATOMS: atom_id res chain seq x y z
N MET A 1 25.33 8.28 24.42
CA MET A 1 26.45 8.50 23.48
C MET A 1 25.97 8.18 22.07
N ILE A 2 26.30 9.01 21.08
CA ILE A 2 25.98 8.77 19.66
C ILE A 2 27.30 8.51 18.92
N LEU A 3 27.38 7.38 18.23
CA LEU A 3 28.52 6.99 17.41
C LEU A 3 28.07 6.94 15.95
N LYS A 4 28.77 7.66 15.07
CA LYS A 4 28.55 7.55 13.63
C LYS A 4 29.24 6.28 13.15
N VAL A 5 28.48 5.33 12.64
CA VAL A 5 29.00 4.04 12.15
C VAL A 5 29.35 4.15 10.67
N ASP A 6 28.52 4.86 9.91
CA ASP A 6 28.71 5.10 8.48
C ASP A 6 28.10 6.45 8.05
N SER A 7 28.21 6.81 6.78
CA SER A 7 27.61 8.00 6.16
C SER A 7 26.09 8.08 6.33
N TYR A 8 25.42 6.94 6.46
CA TYR A 8 23.96 6.82 6.57
C TYR A 8 23.48 6.05 7.81
N ALA A 9 24.39 5.72 8.73
CA ALA A 9 24.07 4.92 9.90
C ALA A 9 24.71 5.44 11.19
N TRP A 10 23.91 5.43 12.27
CA TRP A 10 24.32 5.87 13.60
C TRP A 10 23.94 4.83 14.63
N MET A 11 24.75 4.76 15.68
CA MET A 11 24.51 3.93 16.85
C MET A 11 24.29 4.85 18.06
N VAL A 12 23.19 4.64 18.76
CA VAL A 12 22.78 5.43 19.91
C VAL A 12 22.61 4.51 21.11
N ASN A 13 23.31 4.82 22.20
CA ASN A 13 23.13 4.07 23.45
C ASN A 13 21.81 4.45 24.10
N SER A 14 21.17 3.48 24.77
CA SER A 14 20.02 3.76 25.62
C SER A 14 20.39 4.73 26.74
N LEU A 15 19.43 5.55 27.15
CA LEU A 15 19.56 6.39 28.34
C LEU A 15 19.49 5.56 29.63
N THR A 16 18.73 4.48 29.63
CA THR A 16 18.47 3.66 30.82
C THR A 16 19.50 2.57 31.04
N ASP A 17 20.07 2.02 29.96
CA ASP A 17 21.09 0.98 30.03
C ASP A 17 22.21 1.25 29.00
N PRO A 18 23.43 1.59 29.45
CA PRO A 18 24.56 1.87 28.56
C PRO A 18 24.98 0.68 27.68
N LYS A 19 24.63 -0.57 28.06
CA LYS A 19 24.94 -1.76 27.26
C LYS A 19 24.00 -1.91 26.06
N THR A 20 22.77 -1.43 26.19
CA THR A 20 21.78 -1.47 25.12
C THR A 20 22.06 -0.39 24.07
N LYS A 21 22.21 -0.82 22.81
CA LYS A 21 22.52 0.06 21.68
C LYS A 21 21.44 -0.08 20.60
N TYR A 22 21.06 1.05 20.03
CA TYR A 22 20.11 1.13 18.94
C TYR A 22 20.79 1.61 17.67
N ILE A 23 20.46 0.99 16.55
CA ILE A 23 20.97 1.34 15.22
C ILE A 23 19.90 2.18 14.53
N ILE A 24 20.33 3.26 13.90
CA ILE A 24 19.50 4.13 13.09
C ILE A 24 20.08 4.23 11.69
N GLU A 25 19.24 3.98 10.70
CA GLU A 25 19.59 3.97 9.28
C GLU A 25 18.78 5.03 8.55
N LYS A 26 19.42 5.79 7.65
CA LYS A 26 18.74 6.73 6.75
C LYS A 26 18.27 6.00 5.49
N ILE A 27 16.97 6.09 5.19
CA ILE A 27 16.31 5.34 4.10
C ILE A 27 15.79 6.26 2.99
N ASN A 28 15.68 7.57 3.27
CA ASN A 28 15.41 8.65 2.31
C ASN A 28 14.29 8.35 1.28
N LEU A 29 13.18 7.78 1.76
CA LEU A 29 11.98 7.59 0.96
C LEU A 29 11.26 8.94 0.77
N PRO A 30 10.75 9.24 -0.44
CA PRO A 30 10.01 10.47 -0.68
C PRO A 30 8.73 10.50 0.16
N CYS A 31 8.49 11.58 0.90
CA CYS A 31 7.29 11.71 1.72
C CYS A 31 6.94 13.18 2.00
N SER A 32 5.65 13.50 1.90
CA SER A 32 5.11 14.85 2.02
C SER A 32 4.21 15.08 3.24
N VAL A 33 3.79 14.05 3.98
CA VAL A 33 2.62 14.15 4.89
C VAL A 33 2.92 13.96 6.39
N LEU A 34 3.68 12.94 6.79
CA LEU A 34 3.89 12.61 8.21
C LEU A 34 5.24 13.14 8.72
N ARG A 35 5.26 14.41 9.14
CA ARG A 35 6.46 15.10 9.67
C ARG A 35 6.40 15.30 11.17
N CYS A 36 7.54 15.13 11.86
CA CYS A 36 7.67 15.56 13.24
C CYS A 36 7.62 17.09 13.30
N GLU A 37 6.83 17.61 14.22
CA GLU A 37 6.69 19.05 14.43
C GLU A 37 8.01 19.71 14.86
N TYR A 38 8.80 19.03 15.68
CA TYR A 38 10.06 19.54 16.22
C TYR A 38 11.22 19.39 15.24
N CYS A 39 11.34 18.21 14.63
CA CYS A 39 12.49 17.87 13.80
C CYS A 39 12.29 18.13 12.31
N LYS A 40 11.05 18.41 11.87
CA LYS A 40 10.64 18.64 10.48
C LYS A 40 11.01 17.54 9.47
N ILE A 41 11.52 16.41 9.96
CA ILE A 41 11.75 15.19 9.18
C ILE A 41 10.48 14.34 9.13
N CYS A 42 10.34 13.52 8.08
CA CYS A 42 9.26 12.54 8.02
C CYS A 42 9.65 11.20 8.66
N VAL A 43 8.63 10.41 9.02
CA VAL A 43 8.82 9.06 9.58
C VAL A 43 9.58 8.13 8.64
N HIS A 44 9.59 8.44 7.33
CA HIS A 44 10.24 7.63 6.31
C HIS A 44 11.73 7.97 6.07
N ILE A 45 12.27 9.02 6.70
CA ILE A 45 13.69 9.40 6.53
C ILE A 45 14.59 8.41 7.27
N PHE A 46 14.17 7.95 8.45
CA PHE A 46 14.99 7.13 9.33
C PHE A 46 14.24 5.89 9.82
N LYS A 47 14.98 4.80 10.01
CA LYS A 47 14.55 3.60 10.70
C LYS A 47 15.41 3.41 11.93
N CYS A 48 14.81 3.08 13.06
CA CYS A 48 15.51 2.77 14.29
C CYS A 48 15.20 1.34 14.73
N SER A 49 16.20 0.65 15.28
CA SER A 49 16.06 -0.70 15.82
C SER A 49 15.35 -0.77 17.19
N CYS A 50 14.81 0.35 17.70
CA CYS A 50 14.08 0.35 18.96
C CYS A 50 12.62 -0.07 18.77
N MET A 51 12.03 -0.68 19.81
CA MET A 51 10.64 -1.13 19.78
C MET A 51 9.66 0.00 19.42
N ASP A 52 9.88 1.21 19.92
CA ASP A 52 8.99 2.34 19.62
C ASP A 52 8.85 2.61 18.10
N ASN A 53 9.97 2.55 17.37
CA ASN A 53 9.96 2.76 15.92
C ASN A 53 9.51 1.50 15.17
N ILE A 54 9.88 0.31 15.65
CA ILE A 54 9.51 -0.96 15.02
C ILE A 54 8.00 -1.21 15.10
N ILE A 55 7.38 -0.95 16.25
CA ILE A 55 5.97 -1.25 16.53
C ILE A 55 5.06 -0.12 16.04
N TYR A 56 5.41 1.14 16.37
CA TYR A 56 4.51 2.27 16.11
C TYR A 56 4.86 3.07 14.85
N LEU A 57 5.94 2.71 14.14
CA LEU A 57 6.38 3.37 12.91
C LEU A 57 6.49 4.90 13.06
N ASN A 58 6.85 5.35 14.26
CA ASN A 58 6.91 6.76 14.64
C ASN A 58 8.35 7.27 14.73
N ILE A 59 8.50 8.60 14.86
CA ILE A 59 9.80 9.19 15.13
C ILE A 59 10.08 9.02 16.64
N CYS A 60 10.93 8.06 16.96
CA CYS A 60 11.30 7.74 18.34
C CYS A 60 12.36 8.73 18.88
N LYS A 61 12.58 8.68 20.20
CA LYS A 61 13.61 9.48 20.89
C LYS A 61 15.03 9.33 20.31
N HIS A 62 15.36 8.16 19.78
CA HIS A 62 16.68 7.91 19.19
C HIS A 62 16.85 8.62 17.84
N ILE A 63 15.80 8.64 17.02
CA ILE A 63 15.77 9.41 15.77
C ILE A 63 15.82 10.91 16.10
N HIS A 64 15.04 11.38 17.06
CA HIS A 64 15.12 12.77 17.54
C HIS A 64 16.54 13.16 17.98
N ALA A 65 17.24 12.28 18.70
CA ALA A 65 18.59 12.54 19.18
C ALA A 65 19.60 12.67 18.03
N ILE A 66 19.54 11.79 17.02
CA ILE A 66 20.42 11.89 15.85
C ILE A 66 20.10 13.13 15.05
N VAL A 67 18.82 13.40 14.79
CA VAL A 67 18.42 14.59 14.03
C VAL A 67 18.89 15.84 14.77
N LYS A 68 18.77 15.91 16.10
CA LYS A 68 19.31 17.03 16.87
C LYS A 68 20.82 17.17 16.71
N VAL A 69 21.58 16.08 16.69
CA VAL A 69 23.05 16.13 16.55
C VAL A 69 23.49 16.40 15.10
N ASP A 70 22.73 15.94 14.11
CA ASP A 70 23.03 16.06 12.68
C ASP A 70 22.51 17.40 12.09
N VAL A 71 21.33 17.86 12.51
CA VAL A 71 20.72 19.15 12.11
C VAL A 71 21.40 20.35 12.76
N LEU A 72 22.14 20.18 13.87
CA LEU A 72 23.03 21.24 14.36
C LEU A 72 24.20 21.57 13.40
N LYS A 73 24.30 20.89 12.25
CA LYS A 73 25.20 21.27 11.14
C LYS A 73 24.49 22.01 9.99
N ILE A 74 23.18 22.22 10.06
CA ILE A 74 22.42 23.00 9.08
C ILE A 74 21.80 24.17 9.83
N GLN A 75 22.34 25.36 9.60
CA GLN A 75 21.92 26.58 10.29
C GLN A 75 20.40 26.84 10.15
N PRO A 76 19.78 27.47 11.16
CA PRO A 76 18.38 27.87 11.10
C PRO A 76 18.27 29.18 10.32
N SER A 77 17.97 29.12 9.03
CA SER A 77 17.43 30.28 8.32
C SER A 77 15.93 30.36 8.58
N SER A 78 15.60 31.27 9.49
CA SER A 78 14.27 31.75 9.81
C SER A 78 13.66 32.48 8.61
N ASN A 79 12.42 32.14 8.23
CA ASN A 79 11.30 33.09 8.25
C ASN A 79 9.95 32.46 7.82
N ARG A 80 8.97 32.69 8.71
CA ARG A 80 7.57 33.11 8.52
C ARG A 80 6.72 32.50 7.39
N ASN A 81 5.62 31.90 7.86
CA ASN A 81 4.23 32.06 7.37
C ASN A 81 4.02 32.24 5.86
N LEU A 82 3.32 31.31 5.22
CA LEU A 82 2.11 31.68 4.48
C LEU A 82 1.14 30.50 4.27
N LYS A 83 -0.01 30.65 4.93
CA LYS A 83 -1.38 30.38 4.49
C LYS A 83 -1.72 29.01 3.90
N ASN A 84 -2.59 28.33 4.65
CA ASN A 84 -3.74 27.59 4.15
C ASN A 84 -4.18 28.07 2.76
N THR A 85 -4.09 27.16 1.80
CA THR A 85 -4.93 27.20 0.60
C THR A 85 -5.83 25.98 0.66
N GLU A 86 -7.11 26.26 0.80
CA GLU A 86 -8.23 25.34 0.69
C GLU A 86 -8.01 24.37 -0.47
N THR A 87 -7.96 23.09 -0.17
CA THR A 87 -8.45 22.09 -1.11
C THR A 87 -9.41 21.21 -0.33
N ASN A 88 -10.70 21.31 -0.67
CA ASN A 88 -11.71 20.31 -0.34
C ASN A 88 -11.38 18.99 -1.08
N ILE A 89 -10.19 18.43 -0.85
CA ILE A 89 -9.97 17.01 -1.01
C ILE A 89 -10.71 16.41 0.18
N THR A 90 -11.78 15.64 -0.08
CA THR A 90 -12.61 15.09 0.99
C THR A 90 -11.70 14.41 2.01
N GLU A 91 -11.98 14.63 3.30
CA GLU A 91 -11.21 14.09 4.42
C GLU A 91 -10.94 12.57 4.25
N LEU A 92 -11.89 11.89 3.60
CA LEU A 92 -11.79 10.50 3.19
C LEU A 92 -10.69 10.19 2.16
N TYR A 93 -10.50 10.99 1.10
CA TYR A 93 -9.38 10.79 0.16
C TYR A 93 -8.02 10.95 0.85
N LYS A 94 -7.92 11.91 1.78
CA LYS A 94 -6.70 12.10 2.59
C LYS A 94 -6.46 10.88 3.48
N GLU A 95 -7.50 10.34 4.12
CA GLU A 95 -7.40 9.13 4.92
C GLU A 95 -7.02 7.89 4.08
N ILE A 96 -7.62 7.72 2.90
CA ILE A 96 -7.28 6.62 1.97
C ILE A 96 -5.81 6.69 1.58
N ASN A 97 -5.31 7.86 1.19
CA ASN A 97 -3.90 8.04 0.83
C ASN A 97 -2.97 7.72 2.01
N ASN A 98 -3.29 8.21 3.21
CA ASN A 98 -2.49 7.90 4.40
C ASN A 98 -2.42 6.39 4.69
N LYS A 99 -3.54 5.66 4.54
CA LYS A 99 -3.56 4.20 4.72
C LYS A 99 -2.78 3.48 3.61
N MET A 100 -2.86 3.94 2.35
CA MET A 100 -2.10 3.37 1.24
C MET A 100 -0.59 3.52 1.45
N GLU A 101 -0.13 4.69 1.86
CA GLU A 101 1.29 4.93 2.18
C GLU A 101 1.77 4.04 3.33
N ALA A 102 0.97 3.90 4.38
CA ALA A 102 1.30 3.00 5.49
C ALA A 102 1.42 1.53 5.02
N MET A 103 0.47 1.06 4.20
CA MET A 103 0.52 -0.30 3.64
C MET A 103 1.76 -0.53 2.78
N LEU A 104 2.14 0.43 1.92
CA LEU A 104 3.34 0.33 1.10
C LEU A 104 4.61 0.24 1.96
N GLY A 105 4.69 1.07 3.00
CA GLY A 105 5.79 1.07 3.96
C GLY A 105 5.93 -0.24 4.71
N MET A 106 4.82 -0.85 5.12
CA MET A 106 4.78 -2.14 5.81
C MET A 106 5.12 -3.30 4.87
N TYR A 107 4.50 -3.36 3.68
CA TYR A 107 4.69 -4.44 2.71
C TYR A 107 6.16 -4.63 2.32
N ASN A 108 6.89 -3.54 2.06
CA ASN A 108 8.29 -3.57 1.64
C ASN A 108 9.26 -4.18 2.67
N ARG A 109 8.81 -4.40 3.91
CA ARG A 109 9.66 -4.87 5.03
C ARG A 109 9.16 -6.16 5.67
N THR A 110 8.04 -6.70 5.20
CA THR A 110 7.41 -7.90 5.74
C THR A 110 7.61 -9.10 4.82
N THR A 111 8.06 -10.22 5.37
CA THR A 111 8.04 -11.52 4.69
C THR A 111 6.70 -12.20 4.98
N LEU A 112 5.81 -12.24 4.00
CA LEU A 112 4.46 -12.81 4.10
C LEU A 112 4.45 -14.27 3.65
N SER A 113 3.61 -15.11 4.25
CA SER A 113 3.35 -16.47 3.75
C SER A 113 2.65 -16.41 2.37
N ILE A 114 2.79 -17.45 1.56
CA ILE A 114 2.19 -17.53 0.21
C ILE A 114 0.67 -17.31 0.27
N GLU A 115 -0.01 -17.90 1.26
CA GLU A 115 -1.45 -17.72 1.48
C GLU A 115 -1.81 -16.25 1.73
N ASN A 116 -1.09 -15.57 2.63
CA ASN A 116 -1.30 -14.15 2.92
C ASN A 116 -0.96 -13.26 1.71
N GLN A 117 0.03 -13.63 0.89
CA GLN A 117 0.35 -12.92 -0.34
C GLN A 117 -0.81 -12.98 -1.35
N HIS A 118 -1.41 -14.16 -1.54
CA HIS A 118 -2.58 -14.33 -2.41
C HIS A 118 -3.78 -13.54 -1.90
N ASP A 119 -4.01 -13.54 -0.59
CA ASP A 119 -5.10 -12.76 0.00
C ASP A 119 -4.90 -11.26 -0.18
N ILE A 120 -3.68 -10.75 0.01
CA ILE A 120 -3.37 -9.32 -0.22
C ILE A 120 -3.56 -8.97 -1.70
N LEU A 121 -3.08 -9.81 -2.61
CA LEU A 121 -3.25 -9.60 -4.05
C LEU A 121 -4.72 -9.49 -4.45
N LYS A 122 -5.58 -10.38 -3.92
CA LYS A 122 -7.03 -10.33 -4.14
C LYS A 122 -7.66 -9.03 -3.64
N HIS A 123 -7.16 -8.45 -2.55
CA HIS A 123 -7.62 -7.16 -2.05
C HIS A 123 -7.13 -6.00 -2.92
N CYS A 124 -5.90 -6.05 -3.43
CA CYS A 124 -5.40 -5.10 -4.41
C CYS A 124 -6.24 -5.11 -5.70
N ASP A 125 -6.62 -6.27 -6.22
CA ASP A 125 -7.49 -6.39 -7.40
C ASP A 125 -8.85 -5.74 -7.19
N LYS A 126 -9.43 -5.86 -5.98
CA LYS A 126 -10.68 -5.18 -5.61
C LYS A 126 -10.50 -3.66 -5.64
N ILE A 127 -9.40 -3.15 -5.08
CA ILE A 127 -9.08 -1.71 -5.09
C ILE A 127 -8.92 -1.21 -6.54
N LEU A 128 -8.15 -1.93 -7.37
CA LEU A 128 -7.97 -1.62 -8.79
C LEU A 128 -9.30 -1.60 -9.54
N THR A 129 -10.20 -2.55 -9.25
CA THR A 129 -11.53 -2.59 -9.86
C THR A 129 -12.36 -1.36 -9.48
N ILE A 130 -12.30 -0.90 -8.23
CA ILE A 130 -13.01 0.31 -7.78
C ILE A 130 -12.45 1.54 -8.50
N ILE A 131 -11.12 1.70 -8.54
CA ILE A 131 -10.48 2.83 -9.22
C ILE A 131 -10.82 2.83 -10.71
N SER A 132 -10.73 1.67 -11.37
CA SER A 132 -11.02 1.53 -12.81
C SER A 132 -12.48 1.88 -13.15
N LYS A 133 -13.42 1.57 -12.25
CA LYS A 133 -14.83 1.96 -12.43
C LYS A 133 -15.02 3.47 -12.38
N GLU A 134 -14.29 4.17 -11.51
CA GLU A 134 -14.38 5.63 -11.40
C GLU A 134 -13.62 6.34 -12.55
N THR A 135 -12.51 5.78 -13.05
CA THR A 135 -11.81 6.35 -14.21
C THR A 135 -12.65 6.26 -15.49
N ASN A 136 -13.38 5.15 -15.67
CA ASN A 136 -14.21 4.93 -16.87
C ASN A 136 -15.50 5.79 -16.88
N LYS A 137 -15.97 6.28 -15.72
CA LYS A 137 -17.09 7.25 -15.67
C LYS A 137 -16.69 8.64 -16.17
N SER A 138 -15.39 8.96 -16.18
CA SER A 138 -14.89 10.26 -16.65
C SER A 138 -14.59 10.28 -18.15
N THR A 139 -14.73 9.15 -18.86
CA THR A 139 -14.31 8.98 -20.28
C THR A 139 -15.47 8.64 -21.22
N ASP A 140 -16.69 9.16 -20.98
CA ASP A 140 -17.75 9.11 -22.01
C ASP A 140 -17.49 10.06 -23.20
N SER A 141 -16.31 10.68 -23.25
CA SER A 141 -15.76 11.26 -24.48
C SER A 141 -14.37 10.68 -24.75
N VAL A 142 -14.34 9.62 -25.57
CA VAL A 142 -13.29 9.19 -26.50
C VAL A 142 -13.07 7.67 -26.38
N THR A 143 -13.66 6.99 -27.35
CA THR A 143 -13.54 5.57 -27.64
C THR A 143 -12.09 5.21 -27.96
N THR A 144 -11.41 4.47 -27.08
CA THR A 144 -10.31 3.61 -27.49
C THR A 144 -10.47 2.23 -26.89
N LYS A 145 -10.90 1.30 -27.74
CA LYS A 145 -10.94 -0.14 -27.49
C LYS A 145 -9.50 -0.61 -27.23
N THR A 146 -9.22 -1.11 -26.03
CA THR A 146 -8.05 -1.96 -25.80
C THR A 146 -8.53 -3.40 -25.67
N THR A 147 -8.30 -4.15 -26.74
CA THR A 147 -8.64 -5.57 -26.86
C THR A 147 -7.79 -6.39 -25.89
N ILE A 148 -8.37 -6.82 -24.77
CA ILE A 148 -7.80 -7.91 -23.97
C ILE A 148 -8.24 -9.21 -24.65
N VAL A 149 -7.35 -9.82 -25.45
CA VAL A 149 -7.54 -11.18 -25.94
C VAL A 149 -7.41 -12.12 -24.75
N LYS A 150 -8.54 -12.52 -24.17
CA LYS A 150 -8.59 -13.66 -23.24
C LYS A 150 -8.54 -14.93 -24.07
N HIS A 151 -7.46 -15.70 -23.98
CA HIS A 151 -7.43 -17.07 -24.48
C HIS A 151 -8.34 -17.92 -23.59
N ILE A 152 -9.61 -18.07 -24.01
CA ILE A 152 -10.59 -18.92 -23.35
C ILE A 152 -10.37 -20.34 -23.89
N GLU A 153 -9.76 -21.21 -23.09
CA GLU A 153 -9.85 -22.66 -23.35
C GLU A 153 -11.33 -23.07 -23.31
N LYS A 154 -11.76 -23.78 -24.35
CA LYS A 154 -13.15 -24.22 -24.49
C LYS A 154 -13.46 -25.24 -23.39
N GLN A 155 -14.32 -24.87 -22.45
CA GLN A 155 -14.93 -25.83 -21.53
C GLN A 155 -15.67 -26.92 -22.31
N ILE A 156 -15.30 -28.18 -22.08
CA ILE A 156 -16.01 -29.35 -22.61
C ILE A 156 -17.34 -29.43 -21.88
N ARG A 157 -18.46 -29.22 -22.61
CA ARG A 157 -19.81 -29.45 -22.07
C ARG A 157 -20.08 -30.95 -22.01
N PHE A 158 -20.31 -31.48 -20.83
CA PHE A 158 -20.93 -32.80 -20.65
C PHE A 158 -22.44 -32.68 -20.92
N TYR A 159 -22.92 -33.30 -22.00
CA TYR A 159 -24.36 -33.38 -22.28
C TYR A 159 -24.97 -34.59 -21.57
N SER A 160 -25.94 -34.35 -20.70
CA SER A 160 -26.81 -35.37 -20.13
C SER A 160 -27.86 -35.79 -21.18
N ASN A 161 -27.79 -37.03 -21.66
CA ASN A 161 -28.76 -37.60 -22.61
C ASN A 161 -30.13 -37.85 -21.95
N ASN A 162 -31.04 -36.88 -22.01
CA ASN A 162 -32.46 -37.14 -21.78
C ASN A 162 -33.13 -37.57 -23.09
N LYS A 163 -33.29 -38.89 -23.25
CA LYS A 163 -34.07 -39.52 -24.34
C LYS A 163 -35.50 -38.99 -24.34
N ARG A 164 -35.89 -38.21 -25.37
CA ARG A 164 -37.30 -37.98 -25.74
C ARG A 164 -37.66 -38.96 -26.87
N LYS A 165 -38.71 -39.76 -26.64
CA LYS A 165 -39.25 -40.75 -27.59
C LYS A 165 -39.85 -40.06 -28.82
N PRO A 166 -39.68 -40.59 -30.05
CA PRO A 166 -40.29 -40.03 -31.25
C PRO A 166 -41.78 -40.40 -31.33
N ASN A 167 -42.57 -39.41 -31.76
CA ASN A 167 -44.01 -39.47 -31.98
C ASN A 167 -44.30 -40.20 -33.30
N ILE A 168 -44.87 -41.40 -33.24
CA ILE A 168 -45.30 -42.16 -34.41
C ILE A 168 -46.82 -42.01 -34.54
N ASN A 169 -47.26 -41.27 -35.57
CA ASN A 169 -48.64 -41.23 -36.01
C ASN A 169 -49.00 -42.57 -36.67
N ILE A 170 -49.92 -43.32 -36.08
CA ILE A 170 -50.52 -44.52 -36.68
C ILE A 170 -52.00 -44.19 -36.96
N PRO A 171 -52.49 -44.34 -38.21
CA PRO A 171 -53.92 -44.31 -38.48
C PRO A 171 -54.54 -45.71 -38.24
N THR A 172 -55.60 -45.76 -37.43
CA THR A 172 -56.59 -46.85 -37.38
C THR A 172 -57.63 -46.69 -38.51
N PRO A 173 -58.56 -47.63 -38.79
CA PRO A 173 -58.77 -49.00 -38.30
C PRO A 173 -59.03 -50.02 -39.46
N PHE A 174 -59.20 -51.32 -39.17
CA PHE A 174 -60.45 -52.07 -39.39
C PHE A 174 -60.33 -53.56 -39.02
N PHE A 175 -61.43 -54.05 -38.43
CA PHE A 175 -61.82 -55.43 -38.15
C PHE A 175 -61.65 -56.34 -39.38
N THR A 176 -61.36 -57.64 -39.27
CA THR A 176 -62.16 -58.71 -38.63
C THR A 176 -61.29 -59.90 -38.26
#